data_AF-A0A2J6WP56-F1
#
_entry.id   AF-A0A2J6WP56-F1
#
_cell.length_a   1.000
_cell.length_b   1.000
_cell.length_c   1.000
_cell.angle_alpha   90.00
_cell.angle_beta   90.00
_cell.angle_gamma   90.00
#
_symmetry.space_group_name_H-M   'P 1'
#
loop_
_entity.id
_entity.type
_entity.pdbx_description
1 polymer ?
#
loop_
_entity_poly.entity_id
_entity_poly.type
_entity_poly.pdbx_seq_one_letter_code
_entity_poly.pdbx_strand_id
1 'polypeptide(L)'
;NANRVEIEVLARDELGRPLELGELHNRVSGLEASFELSFSQVAPDRYRAVTTIDQIGAYLVQIGASDSAGQPLGNVTTAFAINFLPEYGRLAANPGLLADIAALTGGSVDPPPETVFTPTTQPVYEVRSVTIPLLWIALVLLPIDVALRRLLVPLPELPSAIGKSRSRTTAAPVPSSSSSDRPSPSSPDASDALRRPLSDEERIATLLTAKRRRRKEP
;
A
#
# COMPACT_ATOMS: atom_id res chain seq x y z
N ASN A 1 3.02 -20.89 8.97
CA ASN A 1 2.20 -19.96 9.78
C ASN A 1 2.87 -18.61 9.80
N ALA A 2 2.32 -17.63 9.09
CA ALA A 2 2.92 -16.31 8.93
C ALA A 2 2.93 -15.48 10.25
N ASN A 3 2.11 -15.86 11.23
CA ASN A 3 1.90 -15.13 12.48
C ASN A 3 2.67 -15.73 13.68
N ARG A 4 3.63 -16.62 13.44
CA ARG A 4 4.40 -17.28 14.49
C ARG A 4 5.57 -16.39 14.90
N VAL A 5 5.59 -15.98 16.17
CA VAL A 5 6.68 -15.24 16.77
C VAL A 5 7.46 -16.17 17.68
N GLU A 6 8.79 -16.13 17.56
CA GLU A 6 9.73 -16.91 18.35
C GLU A 6 10.67 -15.96 19.09
N ILE A 7 10.74 -16.10 20.41
CA ILE A 7 11.56 -15.28 21.29
C ILE A 7 12.51 -16.21 22.02
N GLU A 8 13.81 -15.92 21.92
CA GLU A 8 14.88 -16.65 22.58
C GLU A 8 15.58 -15.75 23.59
N VAL A 9 15.77 -16.26 24.80
CA VAL A 9 16.47 -15.61 25.91
C VAL A 9 17.74 -16.38 26.20
N LEU A 10 18.85 -15.65 26.25
CA LEU A 10 20.18 -16.18 26.59
C LEU A 10 20.57 -15.74 27.99
N ALA A 11 20.85 -16.69 28.86
CA ALA A 11 21.21 -16.45 30.26
C ALA A 11 22.72 -16.71 30.48
N ARG A 12 23.49 -15.65 30.75
CA ARG A 12 24.94 -15.73 30.96
C ARG A 12 25.38 -14.86 32.12
N ASP A 13 26.40 -15.30 32.86
CA ASP A 13 27.06 -14.50 33.90
C ASP A 13 28.03 -13.45 33.30
N GLU A 14 28.60 -12.60 34.15
CA GLU A 14 29.59 -11.58 33.73
C GLU A 14 30.84 -12.16 33.06
N LEU A 15 31.13 -13.45 33.30
CA LEU A 15 32.24 -14.20 32.72
C LEU A 15 31.82 -14.98 31.46
N GLY A 16 30.58 -14.82 30.99
CA GLY A 16 30.02 -15.45 29.81
C GLY A 16 29.63 -16.94 29.98
N ARG A 17 29.63 -17.45 31.21
CA ARG A 17 29.23 -18.84 31.52
C ARG A 17 27.71 -18.97 31.51
N PRO A 18 27.17 -20.14 31.11
CA PRO A 18 25.74 -20.40 31.12
C PRO A 18 25.18 -20.25 32.54
N LEU A 19 24.06 -19.55 32.66
CA LEU A 19 23.36 -19.36 33.93
C LEU A 19 21.99 -20.06 33.85
N GLU A 20 21.74 -20.98 34.77
CA GLU A 20 20.42 -21.58 34.95
C GLU A 20 19.49 -20.55 35.60
N LEU A 21 18.29 -20.36 35.03
CA LEU A 21 17.29 -19.45 35.54
C LEU A 21 16.23 -20.23 36.31
N GLY A 22 15.76 -19.69 37.43
CA GLY A 22 14.65 -20.27 38.19
C GLY A 22 13.32 -19.90 37.57
N GLU A 23 12.83 -18.72 37.92
CA GLU A 23 11.52 -18.22 37.47
C GLU A 23 11.68 -17.06 36.48
N LEU A 24 10.97 -17.16 35.35
CA LEU A 24 10.93 -16.16 34.29
C LEU A 24 9.59 -15.43 34.32
N HIS A 25 9.60 -14.20 34.80
CA HIS A 25 8.46 -13.31 34.74
C HIS A 25 8.50 -12.56 33.42
N ASN A 26 7.40 -12.54 32.68
CA ASN A 26 7.39 -11.86 31.41
C ASN A 26 6.04 -11.23 31.11
N ARG A 27 6.07 -10.17 30.31
CA ARG A 27 4.86 -9.50 29.86
C ARG A 27 5.06 -8.97 28.45
N VAL A 28 4.16 -9.32 27.56
CA VAL A 28 4.03 -8.73 26.24
C VAL A 28 2.91 -7.70 26.29
N SER A 29 3.19 -6.49 25.84
CA SER A 29 2.20 -5.40 25.76
C SER A 29 2.15 -4.89 24.33
N GLY A 30 0.96 -4.97 23.72
CA GLY A 30 0.61 -4.31 22.47
C GLY A 30 -0.40 -3.19 22.72
N LEU A 31 -0.90 -2.59 21.64
CA LEU A 31 -1.84 -1.45 21.74
C LEU A 31 -3.20 -1.86 22.33
N GLU A 32 -3.70 -3.04 21.97
CA GLU A 32 -5.03 -3.54 22.38
C GLU A 32 -4.98 -4.75 23.31
N ALA A 33 -3.81 -5.38 23.48
CA ALA A 33 -3.70 -6.63 24.22
C ALA A 33 -2.41 -6.70 25.04
N SER A 34 -2.50 -7.30 26.22
CA SER A 34 -1.34 -7.74 26.99
C SER A 34 -1.49 -9.20 27.38
N PHE A 35 -0.44 -9.98 27.22
CA PHE A 35 -0.41 -11.40 27.53
C PHE A 35 0.98 -11.84 27.97
N GLU A 36 1.05 -13.02 28.57
CA GLU A 36 2.31 -13.65 28.99
C GLU A 36 2.71 -14.76 28.03
N LEU A 37 4.00 -15.01 27.93
CA LEU A 37 4.62 -16.05 27.13
C LEU A 37 5.03 -17.21 28.04
N SER A 38 4.79 -18.43 27.59
CA SER A 38 5.34 -19.62 28.23
C SER A 38 6.73 -19.91 27.66
N PHE A 39 7.76 -19.67 28.47
CA PHE A 39 9.14 -20.04 28.12
C PHE A 39 9.40 -21.50 28.48
N SER A 40 10.10 -22.19 27.60
CA SER A 40 10.62 -23.53 27.81
C SER A 40 12.14 -23.52 27.69
N GLN A 41 12.84 -24.18 28.60
CA GLN A 41 14.28 -24.31 28.53
C GLN A 41 14.65 -25.32 27.42
N VAL A 42 15.41 -24.87 26.43
CA VAL A 42 15.87 -25.70 25.30
C VAL A 42 17.35 -26.05 25.41
N ALA A 43 18.11 -25.29 26.20
CA ALA A 43 19.48 -25.60 26.61
C ALA A 43 19.79 -24.92 27.95
N PRO A 44 20.90 -25.25 28.64
CA PRO A 44 21.27 -24.67 29.94
C PRO A 44 21.25 -23.13 29.99
N ASP A 45 21.65 -22.46 28.90
CA ASP A 45 21.62 -21.00 28.76
C ASP A 45 20.48 -20.47 27.88
N ARG A 46 19.57 -21.31 27.37
CA ARG A 46 18.61 -20.95 26.32
C ARG A 46 17.18 -21.26 26.73
N TYR A 47 16.36 -20.22 26.72
CA TYR A 47 14.93 -20.31 26.97
C TYR A 47 14.18 -19.80 25.74
N ARG A 48 13.17 -20.55 25.30
CA ARG A 48 12.42 -20.25 24.09
C ARG A 48 10.92 -20.21 24.37
N ALA A 49 10.29 -19.16 23.88
CA ALA A 49 8.85 -19.04 23.81
C ALA A 49 8.40 -18.92 22.35
N VAL A 50 7.29 -19.58 22.03
CA VAL A 50 6.66 -19.50 20.71
C VAL A 50 5.20 -19.14 20.92
N THR A 51 4.76 -18.08 20.26
CA THR A 51 3.36 -17.67 20.28
C THR A 51 2.87 -17.32 18.88
N THR A 52 1.56 -17.27 18.70
CA THR A 52 0.94 -16.78 17.47
C THR A 52 0.21 -15.49 17.77
N ILE A 53 0.49 -14.44 17.01
CA ILE A 53 -0.10 -13.12 17.20
C ILE A 53 -0.75 -12.70 15.90
N ASP A 54 -2.08 -12.63 15.92
CA ASP A 54 -2.87 -12.32 14.71
C ASP A 54 -3.11 -10.84 14.49
N GLN A 55 -2.82 -10.02 15.51
CA GLN A 55 -2.99 -8.59 15.45
C GLN A 55 -1.71 -7.92 14.90
N ILE A 56 -1.93 -7.00 13.97
CA ILE A 56 -0.87 -6.15 13.40
C ILE A 56 -0.54 -5.08 14.44
N GLY A 57 0.75 -4.83 14.67
CA GLY A 57 1.15 -3.78 15.59
C GLY A 57 2.57 -3.93 16.12
N ALA A 58 2.98 -2.95 16.91
CA ALA A 58 4.20 -3.00 17.69
C ALA A 58 3.91 -3.62 19.07
N TYR A 59 4.78 -4.53 19.49
CA TYR A 59 4.72 -5.22 20.76
C TYR A 59 6.01 -4.98 21.53
N LEU A 60 5.86 -4.70 22.82
CA LEU A 60 6.97 -4.56 23.76
C LEU A 60 6.96 -5.78 24.68
N VAL A 61 8.10 -6.44 24.79
CA VAL A 61 8.31 -7.63 25.62
C VAL A 61 9.24 -7.25 26.77
N GLN A 62 8.77 -7.44 27.98
CA GLN A 62 9.57 -7.30 29.21
C GLN A 62 9.78 -8.68 29.80
N ILE A 63 11.01 -9.02 30.13
CA ILE A 63 11.40 -10.31 30.70
C ILE A 63 12.27 -10.01 31.92
N GLY A 64 11.83 -10.46 33.09
CA GLY A 64 12.59 -10.47 34.34
C GLY A 64 12.95 -11.91 34.71
N ALA A 65 14.18 -12.10 35.16
CA ALA A 65 14.67 -13.41 35.58
C ALA A 65 15.06 -13.38 37.06
N SER A 66 14.76 -14.47 37.76
CA SER A 66 15.20 -14.70 39.14
C SER A 66 16.02 -16.00 39.22
N ASP A 67 16.95 -16.04 40.17
CA ASP A 67 17.69 -17.25 40.52
C ASP A 67 16.76 -18.27 41.22
N SER A 68 17.21 -19.52 41.29
CA SER A 68 16.66 -20.62 42.10
C SER A 68 16.38 -20.25 43.56
N ALA A 69 17.14 -19.29 44.13
CA ALA A 69 16.93 -18.75 45.48
C ALA A 69 15.91 -17.59 45.55
N GLY A 70 15.25 -17.24 44.43
CA GLY A 70 14.27 -16.16 44.32
C GLY A 70 14.87 -14.75 44.23
N GLN A 71 16.18 -14.63 44.05
CA GLN A 71 16.84 -13.32 43.92
C GLN A 71 16.76 -12.81 42.47
N PRO A 72 16.44 -11.52 42.24
CA PRO A 72 16.36 -10.97 40.89
C PRO A 72 17.75 -10.93 40.24
N LEU A 73 17.89 -11.58 39.10
CA LEU A 73 19.13 -11.63 38.31
C LEU A 73 19.21 -10.47 37.30
N GLY A 74 18.07 -10.04 36.79
CA GLY A 74 18.00 -8.92 35.86
C GLY A 74 16.72 -8.87 35.03
N ASN A 75 16.63 -7.84 34.22
CA ASN A 75 15.50 -7.58 33.33
C ASN A 75 15.99 -7.13 31.94
N VAL A 76 15.33 -7.66 30.90
CA VAL A 76 15.54 -7.32 29.50
C VAL A 76 14.23 -6.84 28.93
N THR A 77 14.31 -5.76 28.15
CA THR A 77 13.18 -5.26 27.37
C THR A 77 13.55 -5.28 25.90
N THR A 78 12.68 -5.84 25.07
CA THR A 78 12.82 -5.83 23.61
C THR A 78 11.49 -5.47 22.97
N ALA A 79 11.51 -5.12 21.69
CA ALA A 79 10.31 -4.81 20.92
C ALA A 79 10.38 -5.47 19.56
N PHE A 80 9.21 -5.87 19.03
CA PHE A 80 9.06 -6.36 17.67
C PHE A 80 7.79 -5.81 17.05
N ALA A 81 7.75 -5.73 15.73
CA ALA A 81 6.60 -5.24 14.98
C ALA A 81 6.10 -6.31 14.00
N ILE A 82 4.78 -6.49 13.97
CA ILE A 82 4.09 -7.37 13.03
C ILE A 82 3.43 -6.49 11.97
N ASN A 83 3.93 -6.56 10.73
CA ASN A 83 3.49 -5.74 9.60
C ASN A 83 2.98 -6.59 8.43
N PHE A 84 2.13 -7.59 8.70
CA PHE A 84 1.54 -8.38 7.62
C PHE A 84 0.26 -7.72 7.13
N LEU A 85 0.23 -7.32 5.86
CA LEU A 85 -1.05 -6.97 5.23
C LEU A 85 -1.90 -8.24 5.15
N PRO A 86 -3.21 -8.17 5.42
CA PRO A 86 -4.10 -9.33 5.43
C PRO A 86 -4.11 -10.10 4.10
N GLU A 87 -3.75 -9.45 2.99
CA GLU A 87 -3.59 -10.05 1.66
C GLU A 87 -2.45 -11.09 1.55
N TYR A 88 -1.44 -11.03 2.41
CA TYR A 88 -0.34 -12.01 2.47
C TYR A 88 -0.60 -13.13 3.49
N GLY A 89 -1.72 -13.08 4.22
CA GLY A 89 -2.17 -14.21 5.01
C GLY A 89 -2.33 -15.43 4.11
N ARG A 90 -1.93 -16.61 4.58
CA ARG A 90 -2.25 -17.84 3.82
C ARG A 90 -3.77 -18.02 3.86
N LEU A 91 -4.46 -17.66 2.78
CA LEU A 91 -5.87 -18.01 2.61
C LEU A 91 -5.97 -19.53 2.61
N ALA A 92 -6.79 -20.08 3.51
CA ALA A 92 -7.22 -21.46 3.41
C ALA A 92 -8.02 -21.63 2.11
N ALA A 93 -7.93 -22.80 1.47
CA ALA A 93 -8.74 -23.10 0.30
C ALA A 93 -10.23 -22.98 0.68
N ASN A 94 -10.98 -22.18 -0.06
CA ASN A 94 -12.42 -22.00 0.12
C ASN A 94 -13.17 -22.70 -1.02
N PRO A 95 -13.55 -23.98 -0.87
CA PRO A 95 -14.19 -24.74 -1.93
C PRO A 95 -15.57 -24.18 -2.32
N GLY A 96 -16.27 -23.52 -1.39
CA GLY A 96 -17.54 -22.85 -1.69
C GLY A 96 -17.34 -21.68 -2.65
N LEU A 97 -16.37 -20.81 -2.36
CA LEU A 97 -16.02 -19.71 -3.27
C LEU A 97 -15.55 -20.22 -4.64
N LEU A 98 -14.78 -21.31 -4.67
CA LEU A 98 -14.36 -21.93 -5.92
C LEU A 98 -15.55 -22.46 -6.73
N ALA A 99 -16.54 -23.06 -6.07
CA ALA A 99 -17.77 -23.51 -6.72
C ALA A 99 -18.58 -22.33 -7.27
N ASP A 100 -18.70 -21.23 -6.52
CA ASP A 100 -19.39 -20.01 -6.97
C ASP A 100 -18.69 -19.39 -8.19
N ILE A 101 -17.36 -19.30 -8.17
CA ILE A 101 -16.58 -18.80 -9.30
C ILE A 101 -16.73 -19.72 -10.52
N ALA A 102 -16.68 -21.03 -10.34
CA ALA A 102 -16.88 -22.00 -11.40
C ALA A 102 -18.27 -21.86 -12.03
N ALA A 103 -19.33 -21.68 -11.22
CA ALA A 103 -20.69 -21.45 -11.70
C ALA A 103 -20.83 -20.14 -12.50
N LEU A 104 -20.15 -19.06 -12.07
CA LEU A 104 -20.20 -17.76 -12.75
C LEU A 104 -19.39 -17.72 -14.05
N THR A 105 -18.27 -18.45 -14.11
CA THR A 105 -17.34 -18.44 -15.24
C THR A 105 -17.56 -19.58 -16.24
N GLY A 106 -18.37 -20.59 -15.85
CA GLY A 106 -18.49 -21.86 -16.59
C GLY A 106 -17.24 -22.75 -16.46
N GLY A 107 -16.40 -22.50 -15.45
CA GLY A 107 -15.21 -23.31 -15.14
C GLY A 107 -15.53 -24.61 -14.39
N SER A 108 -14.49 -25.38 -14.07
CA SER A 108 -14.61 -26.63 -13.29
C SER A 108 -13.74 -26.58 -12.04
N VAL A 109 -14.27 -27.13 -10.94
CA VAL A 109 -13.50 -27.39 -9.71
C VAL A 109 -12.98 -28.82 -9.77
N ASP A 110 -11.71 -29.02 -9.44
CA ASP A 110 -11.03 -30.33 -9.43
C ASP A 110 -11.21 -31.17 -10.72
N PRO A 111 -10.88 -30.62 -11.91
CA PRO A 111 -10.95 -31.37 -13.16
C PRO A 111 -9.88 -32.48 -13.22
N PRO A 112 -10.15 -33.61 -13.88
CA PRO A 112 -9.15 -34.64 -14.07
C PRO A 112 -7.96 -34.12 -14.90
N PRO A 113 -6.70 -34.53 -14.61
CA PRO A 113 -5.48 -33.95 -15.18
C PRO A 113 -5.45 -33.90 -16.71
N GLU A 114 -6.02 -34.92 -17.36
CA GLU A 114 -6.13 -35.04 -18.82
C GLU A 114 -7.03 -33.98 -19.47
N THR A 115 -7.96 -33.38 -18.71
CA THR A 115 -8.91 -32.37 -19.23
C THR A 115 -8.45 -30.93 -19.02
N VAL A 116 -7.43 -30.69 -18.19
CA VAL A 116 -6.97 -29.34 -17.83
C VAL A 116 -6.44 -28.56 -19.05
N PHE A 117 -5.88 -29.27 -20.03
CA PHE A 117 -5.28 -28.67 -21.22
C PHE A 117 -6.17 -28.73 -22.46
N THR A 118 -7.46 -29.06 -22.31
CA THR A 118 -8.36 -29.03 -23.47
C THR A 118 -8.53 -27.60 -23.97
N PRO A 119 -8.38 -27.33 -25.28
CA PRO A 119 -8.53 -25.99 -25.84
C PRO A 119 -9.92 -25.42 -25.49
N THR A 120 -9.94 -24.25 -24.85
CA THR A 120 -11.21 -23.54 -24.61
C THR A 120 -11.70 -22.87 -25.90
N THR A 121 -13.01 -22.88 -26.11
CA THR A 121 -13.65 -22.20 -27.25
C THR A 121 -13.90 -20.71 -26.95
N GLN A 122 -13.62 -20.25 -25.73
CA GLN A 122 -13.81 -18.84 -25.36
C GLN A 122 -12.66 -17.99 -25.90
N PRO A 123 -12.94 -16.88 -26.60
CA PRO A 123 -11.91 -15.95 -27.05
C PRO A 123 -11.29 -15.25 -25.83
N VAL A 124 -9.98 -15.42 -25.66
CA VAL A 124 -9.20 -14.72 -24.63
C VAL A 124 -8.49 -13.54 -25.26
N TYR A 125 -8.67 -12.35 -24.69
CA TYR A 125 -7.95 -11.16 -25.11
C TYR A 125 -6.64 -11.03 -24.35
N GLU A 126 -5.54 -10.95 -25.08
CA GLU A 126 -4.22 -10.69 -24.51
C GLU A 126 -3.89 -9.20 -24.64
N VAL A 127 -3.53 -8.57 -23.53
CA VAL A 127 -3.01 -7.18 -23.55
C VAL A 127 -1.58 -7.23 -24.07
N ARG A 128 -1.37 -6.78 -25.31
CA ARG A 128 -0.03 -6.66 -25.89
C ARG A 128 0.53 -5.27 -25.67
N SER A 129 1.80 -5.23 -25.22
CA SER A 129 2.52 -3.96 -25.05
C SER A 129 2.72 -3.28 -26.41
N VAL A 130 2.17 -2.08 -26.56
CA VAL A 130 2.39 -1.21 -27.72
C VAL A 130 3.58 -0.27 -27.53
N THR A 131 4.25 -0.33 -26.38
CA THR A 131 5.33 0.61 -26.02
C THR A 131 6.51 0.51 -26.97
N ILE A 132 7.00 -0.70 -27.25
CA ILE A 132 8.15 -0.93 -28.13
C ILE A 132 7.88 -0.49 -29.58
N PRO A 133 6.75 -0.87 -30.23
CA PRO A 133 6.48 -0.37 -31.58
C PRO A 133 6.32 1.15 -31.62
N LEU A 134 5.71 1.77 -30.60
CA LEU A 134 5.60 3.22 -30.52
C LEU A 134 6.97 3.91 -30.38
N LEU A 135 7.88 3.30 -29.62
CA LEU A 135 9.24 3.81 -29.41
C LEU A 135 10.03 3.79 -30.72
N TRP A 136 9.94 2.72 -31.50
CA TRP A 136 10.52 2.67 -32.85
C TRP A 136 9.97 3.76 -33.77
N ILE A 137 8.65 3.95 -33.77
CA ILE A 137 8.01 5.03 -34.54
C ILE A 137 8.55 6.39 -34.07
N ALA A 138 8.60 6.65 -32.77
CA ALA A 138 9.11 7.90 -32.21
C ALA A 138 10.60 8.12 -32.58
N LEU A 139 11.43 7.08 -32.53
CA LEU A 139 12.84 7.14 -32.89
C LEU A 139 13.05 7.52 -34.36
N VAL A 140 12.22 7.01 -35.26
CA VAL A 140 12.25 7.35 -36.69
C VAL A 140 11.64 8.74 -36.95
N LEU A 141 10.59 9.10 -36.23
CA LEU A 141 9.91 10.38 -36.39
C LEU A 141 10.74 11.55 -35.85
N LEU A 142 11.62 11.31 -34.89
CA LEU A 142 12.48 12.33 -34.28
C LEU A 142 13.43 13.02 -35.28
N PRO A 143 14.26 12.31 -36.08
CA PRO A 143 15.07 12.97 -37.11
C PRO A 143 14.22 13.62 -38.21
N ILE A 144 13.03 13.07 -38.52
CA ILE A 144 12.11 13.67 -39.49
C ILE A 144 11.57 15.01 -38.97
N ASP A 145 11.13 15.08 -37.71
CA ASP A 145 10.69 16.32 -37.06
C ASP A 145 11.83 17.36 -37.02
N VAL A 146 13.04 16.93 -36.67
CA VAL A 146 14.22 17.80 -36.70
C VAL A 146 14.53 18.27 -38.13
N ALA A 147 14.46 17.39 -39.13
CA ALA A 147 14.71 17.76 -40.53
C ALA A 147 13.67 18.77 -41.05
N LEU A 148 12.38 18.54 -40.78
CA LEU A 148 11.31 19.45 -41.18
C LEU A 148 11.44 20.82 -40.51
N ARG A 149 11.81 20.87 -39.21
CA ARG A 149 11.99 22.14 -38.48
C ARG A 149 13.28 22.86 -38.84
N ARG A 150 14.36 22.12 -39.15
CA ARG A 150 15.71 22.66 -39.20
C ARG A 150 16.28 22.79 -40.61
N LEU A 151 15.84 21.96 -41.56
CA LEU A 151 16.32 22.01 -42.96
C LEU A 151 15.43 22.81 -43.91
N LEU A 152 14.33 23.42 -43.44
CA LEU A 152 13.49 24.32 -44.24
C LEU A 152 13.12 23.71 -45.61
N VAL A 153 12.04 22.93 -45.65
CA VAL A 153 11.25 22.93 -46.88
C VAL A 153 10.55 24.29 -46.90
N PRO A 154 10.85 25.23 -47.81
CA PRO A 154 9.86 26.26 -48.13
C PRO A 154 8.66 25.49 -48.64
N LEU A 155 7.61 25.37 -47.81
CA LEU A 155 6.33 24.84 -48.24
C LEU A 155 5.99 25.63 -49.51
N PRO A 156 5.90 25.01 -50.71
CA PRO A 156 5.24 25.68 -51.81
C PRO A 156 3.86 26.02 -51.29
N GLU A 157 3.51 27.31 -51.31
CA GLU A 157 2.24 27.90 -50.90
C GLU A 157 1.10 26.88 -51.11
N LEU A 158 0.79 26.12 -50.06
CA LEU A 158 -0.38 25.26 -50.07
C LEU A 158 -1.55 26.23 -50.03
N PRO A 159 -2.42 26.28 -51.06
CA PRO A 159 -3.57 27.16 -51.03
C PRO A 159 -4.31 26.87 -49.73
N SER A 160 -4.34 27.86 -48.84
CA SER A 160 -4.95 27.76 -47.51
C SER A 160 -6.44 27.49 -47.66
N ALA A 161 -6.79 26.22 -47.76
CA ALA A 161 -8.15 25.70 -47.64
C ALA A 161 -8.38 25.07 -46.26
N ILE A 162 -7.59 25.46 -45.26
CA ILE A 162 -7.88 25.21 -43.85
C ILE A 162 -8.35 26.52 -43.26
N GLY A 163 -9.68 26.66 -43.27
CA GLY A 163 -10.39 27.76 -42.68
C GLY A 163 -9.98 27.97 -41.22
N LYS A 164 -9.49 29.18 -40.96
CA LYS A 164 -9.68 29.98 -39.74
C LYS A 164 -10.37 29.23 -38.59
N SER A 165 -9.58 28.60 -37.73
CA SER A 165 -9.86 28.57 -36.30
C SER A 165 -8.55 28.55 -35.53
N ARG A 166 -7.93 29.72 -35.49
CA ARG A 166 -6.93 30.04 -34.49
C ARG A 166 -7.46 31.25 -33.76
N SER A 167 -8.27 31.00 -32.73
CA SER A 167 -8.53 31.99 -31.69
C SER A 167 -7.18 32.32 -31.04
N ARG A 168 -6.57 33.38 -31.54
CA ARG A 168 -5.56 34.15 -30.82
C ARG A 168 -6.25 34.68 -29.57
N THR A 169 -6.14 33.97 -28.46
CA THR A 169 -6.18 34.65 -27.16
C THR A 169 -4.91 35.47 -27.09
N THR A 170 -5.02 36.75 -27.45
CA THR A 170 -4.02 37.75 -27.18
C THR A 170 -3.87 37.86 -25.67
N ALA A 171 -2.84 37.24 -25.12
CA ALA A 171 -2.32 37.63 -23.82
C ALA A 171 -1.84 39.09 -23.96
N ALA A 172 -2.49 40.00 -23.25
CA ALA A 172 -2.08 41.39 -23.15
C ALA A 172 -0.65 41.47 -22.55
N PRO A 173 0.17 42.45 -22.96
CA PRO A 173 1.50 42.61 -22.42
C PRO A 173 1.39 42.98 -20.94
N VAL A 174 2.04 42.20 -20.08
CA VAL A 174 2.21 42.53 -18.67
C VAL A 174 3.41 43.47 -18.57
N PRO A 175 3.25 44.76 -18.21
CA PRO A 175 4.40 45.57 -17.85
C PRO A 175 4.97 45.09 -16.52
N SER A 176 6.28 44.82 -16.51
CA SER A 176 7.06 44.49 -15.34
C SER A 176 7.22 45.72 -14.42
N SER A 177 6.70 45.59 -13.21
CA SER A 177 7.16 46.13 -11.92
C SER A 177 7.57 47.60 -11.82
N SER A 178 6.78 48.35 -11.05
CA SER A 178 7.30 49.35 -10.11
C SER A 178 6.72 49.09 -8.72
N SER A 179 7.63 48.81 -7.79
CA SER A 179 7.46 48.72 -6.36
C SER A 179 6.88 50.00 -5.76
N SER A 180 5.75 49.91 -5.05
CA SER A 180 5.44 50.68 -3.82
C SER A 180 3.94 50.58 -3.50
N ASP A 181 3.52 49.53 -2.82
CA ASP A 181 2.67 49.65 -1.63
C ASP A 181 2.36 48.27 -1.09
N ARG A 182 2.76 48.03 0.17
CA ARG A 182 2.51 46.78 0.87
C ARG A 182 1.51 47.12 1.98
N PRO A 183 0.20 46.85 1.83
CA PRO A 183 -0.66 46.79 2.99
C PRO A 183 -0.38 45.48 3.73
N SER A 184 -0.17 45.60 5.04
CA SER A 184 -0.02 44.50 5.99
C SER A 184 -1.17 43.48 5.86
N PRO A 185 -0.92 42.19 6.12
CA PRO A 185 -2.00 41.20 6.15
C PRO A 185 -2.92 41.49 7.34
N SER A 186 -4.16 41.88 7.05
CA SER A 186 -5.26 41.83 8.00
C SER A 186 -5.60 40.37 8.29
N SER A 187 -5.77 40.09 9.59
CA SER A 187 -6.22 38.80 10.13
C SER A 187 -7.54 38.34 9.49
N PRO A 188 -7.74 37.03 9.29
CA PRO A 188 -9.04 36.51 8.88
C PRO A 188 -10.06 36.74 10.01
N ASP A 189 -11.23 37.25 9.64
CA ASP A 189 -12.38 37.43 10.50
C ASP A 189 -12.75 36.12 11.22
N ALA A 190 -12.95 36.21 12.53
CA ALA A 190 -13.25 35.10 13.43
C ALA A 190 -14.68 34.52 13.28
N SER A 191 -15.40 34.87 12.21
CA SER A 191 -16.81 34.53 12.01
C SER A 191 -17.06 33.43 10.96
N ASP A 192 -16.05 33.01 10.19
CA ASP A 192 -16.17 31.88 9.23
C ASP A 192 -15.67 30.53 9.79
N ALA A 193 -15.10 30.53 11.00
CA ALA A 193 -14.49 29.35 11.62
C ALA A 193 -15.50 28.35 12.24
N LEU A 194 -16.81 28.61 12.17
CA LEU A 194 -17.84 27.74 12.78
C LEU A 194 -18.65 26.90 11.78
N ARG A 195 -18.35 26.97 10.47
CA ARG A 195 -18.98 26.06 9.50
C ARG A 195 -18.18 24.77 9.47
N ARG A 196 -18.68 23.75 10.19
CA ARG A 196 -18.15 22.38 10.15
C ARG A 196 -18.00 21.95 8.67
N PRO A 197 -16.79 21.61 8.19
CA PRO A 197 -16.66 21.05 6.85
C PRO A 197 -17.48 19.75 6.79
N LEU A 198 -18.36 19.66 5.80
CA LEU A 198 -19.16 18.45 5.53
C LEU A 198 -18.22 17.24 5.46
N SER A 199 -18.56 16.20 6.21
CA SER A 199 -17.79 14.96 6.21
C SER A 199 -17.80 14.33 4.82
N ASP A 200 -16.73 13.66 4.43
CA ASP A 200 -16.60 13.12 3.08
C ASP A 200 -17.74 12.14 2.72
N GLU A 201 -18.35 11.49 3.71
CA GLU A 201 -19.53 10.66 3.54
C GLU A 201 -20.77 11.45 3.06
N GLU A 202 -21.00 12.64 3.59
CA GLU A 202 -22.11 13.52 3.17
C GLU A 202 -21.89 14.05 1.74
N ARG A 203 -20.63 14.27 1.36
CA ARG A 203 -20.25 14.68 -0.01
C ARG A 203 -20.47 13.53 -1.00
N ILE A 204 -20.17 12.30 -0.59
CA ILE A 204 -20.42 11.11 -1.43
C ILE A 204 -21.93 10.85 -1.55
N ALA A 205 -22.69 10.99 -0.46
CA ALA A 205 -24.14 10.80 -0.46
C ALA A 205 -24.87 11.83 -1.36
N THR A 206 -24.44 13.09 -1.35
CA THR A 206 -24.98 14.14 -2.22
C THR A 206 -24.63 13.92 -3.70
N LEU A 207 -23.44 13.42 -4.01
CA LEU A 207 -23.07 13.05 -5.38
C LEU A 207 -23.84 11.82 -5.90
N LEU A 208 -24.08 10.82 -5.06
CA LEU A 208 -24.86 9.63 -5.43
C LEU A 208 -26.34 9.96 -5.66
N THR A 209 -26.92 10.86 -4.86
CA THR A 209 -28.30 11.33 -5.05
C THR A 209 -28.43 12.20 -6.30
N ALA A 210 -27.46 13.07 -6.59
CA ALA A 210 -27.43 13.83 -7.86
C ALA A 210 -27.33 12.90 -9.09
N LYS A 211 -26.51 11.85 -9.02
CA LYS A 211 -26.35 10.87 -10.12
C LYS A 211 -27.59 10.01 -10.34
N ARG A 212 -28.31 9.65 -9.28
CA ARG A 212 -29.59 8.92 -9.38
C ARG A 212 -30.69 9.77 -10.03
N ARG A 213 -30.71 11.08 -9.79
CA ARG A 213 -31.67 12.00 -10.42
C ARG A 213 -31.47 12.09 -11.94
N ARG A 214 -30.21 12.11 -12.39
CA ARG A 214 -29.84 12.18 -13.82
C ARG A 214 -30.09 10.90 -14.61
N ARG A 215 -30.34 9.77 -13.94
CA ARG A 215 -30.62 8.46 -14.56
C ARG A 215 -32.11 8.10 -14.60
N LYS A 216 -32.98 8.98 -14.08
CA LYS A 216 -34.43 8.77 -13.97
C LYS A 216 -35.27 9.75 -14.79
N GLU A 217 -34.64 10.58 -15.61
CA GLU A 217 -35.32 11.30 -16.69
C GLU A 217 -35.30 10.39 -17.94
N PRO A 218 -36.48 10.09 -18.54
CA PRO A 218 -36.61 9.25 -19.73
C PRO A 218 -36.04 9.91 -21.00
#